data_AF-A0A7R9MWY7-F1
#
_entry.id   AF-A0A7R9MWY7-F1
#
_cell.length_a   1.000
_cell.length_b   1.000
_cell.length_c   1.000
_cell.angle_alpha   90.00
_cell.angle_beta   90.00
_cell.angle_gamma   90.00
#
_symmetry.space_group_name_H-M   'P 1'
#
loop_
_entity.id
_entity.type
_entity.pdbx_description
1 polymer ?
#
loop_
_entity_poly.entity_id
_entity_poly.type
_entity_poly.pdbx_seq_one_letter_code
_entity_poly.pdbx_strand_id
1 'polypeptide(L)'
;MILRSVVEKISSGEMEEDEFWFVALEFAEVVVERARWMFKMKETCDDYIIEYYIVEIMRFFFGFSPILFYAFLRDHMELRDFLNLKGA
;
A
#
# COMPACT_ATOMS: atom_id res chain seq x y z
N MET A 1 1.50 6.80 -12.30
CA MET A 1 1.43 8.30 -12.22
C MET A 1 -0.04 8.65 -12.10
N ILE A 2 -0.47 9.21 -10.96
CA ILE A 2 -1.90 9.38 -10.68
C ILE A 2 -2.53 10.36 -11.69
N LEU A 3 -3.55 9.89 -12.42
CA LEU A 3 -4.28 10.68 -13.40
C LEU A 3 -4.99 11.87 -12.72
N ARG A 4 -5.07 13.01 -13.42
CA ARG A 4 -5.73 14.23 -12.87
C ARG A 4 -7.19 13.99 -12.51
N SER A 5 -7.89 13.18 -13.30
CA SER A 5 -9.26 12.75 -13.04
C SER A 5 -9.43 11.98 -11.73
N VAL A 6 -8.43 11.17 -11.35
CA VAL A 6 -8.42 10.46 -10.07
C VAL A 6 -8.28 11.43 -8.90
N VAL A 7 -7.40 12.42 -9.02
CA VAL A 7 -7.22 13.46 -7.99
C VAL A 7 -8.48 14.29 -7.79
N GLU A 8 -9.16 14.64 -8.88
CA GLU A 8 -10.43 15.38 -8.84
C GLU A 8 -11.52 14.57 -8.12
N LYS A 9 -11.61 13.26 -8.37
CA LYS A 9 -12.56 12.35 -7.71
C LYS A 9 -12.27 12.13 -6.22
N ILE A 10 -11.00 11.99 -5.84
CA ILE A 10 -10.60 11.96 -4.42
C ILE A 10 -11.04 13.26 -3.73
N SER A 11 -10.90 14.40 -4.42
CA SER A 11 -11.22 15.71 -3.86
C SER A 11 -12.72 15.98 -3.76
N SER A 12 -13.53 15.40 -4.66
CA SER A 12 -15.00 15.52 -4.63
C SER A 12 -15.67 14.52 -3.70
N GLY A 13 -14.99 13.42 -3.36
CA GLY A 13 -15.57 12.31 -2.58
C GLY A 13 -16.51 11.42 -3.40
N GLU A 14 -16.59 11.62 -4.72
CA GLU A 14 -17.37 10.82 -5.66
C GLU A 14 -16.47 9.76 -6.33
N MET A 15 -15.95 8.84 -5.52
CA MET A 15 -15.08 7.75 -5.99
C MET A 15 -15.77 6.41 -5.76
N GLU A 16 -15.93 5.63 -6.82
CA GLU A 16 -16.43 4.26 -6.74
C GLU A 16 -15.33 3.31 -6.20
N GLU A 17 -15.73 2.14 -5.71
CA GLU A 17 -14.84 1.20 -5.03
C GLU A 17 -13.74 0.64 -5.96
N ASP A 18 -14.09 0.37 -7.21
CA ASP A 18 -13.17 -0.09 -8.26
C ASP A 18 -12.14 0.99 -8.62
N GLU A 19 -12.57 2.25 -8.69
CA GLU A 19 -11.67 3.38 -8.91
C GLU A 19 -10.73 3.57 -7.73
N PHE A 20 -11.24 3.48 -6.51
CA PHE A 20 -10.42 3.51 -5.29
C PHE A 20 -9.40 2.37 -5.29
N TRP A 21 -9.80 1.16 -5.70
CA TRP A 21 -8.90 0.02 -5.79
C TRP A 21 -7.76 0.25 -6.78
N PHE A 22 -8.06 0.83 -7.96
CA PHE A 22 -7.04 1.24 -8.92
C PHE A 22 -6.03 2.22 -8.30
N VAL A 23 -6.50 3.23 -7.55
CA VAL A 23 -5.60 4.15 -6.83
C VAL A 23 -4.76 3.43 -5.79
N ALA A 24 -5.38 2.53 -5.03
CA ALA A 24 -4.71 1.79 -3.97
C ALA A 24 -3.56 0.94 -4.51
N LEU A 25 -3.75 0.30 -5.68
CA LEU A 25 -2.70 -0.48 -6.34
C LEU A 25 -1.56 0.40 -6.89
N GLU A 26 -1.88 1.50 -7.58
CA GLU A 26 -0.85 2.45 -8.02
C GLU A 26 -0.05 3.02 -6.85
N PHE A 27 -0.72 3.31 -5.73
CA PHE A 27 -0.06 3.78 -4.52
C PHE A 27 0.81 2.69 -3.89
N ALA A 28 0.31 1.46 -3.81
CA ALA A 28 1.06 0.31 -3.31
C ALA A 28 2.38 0.11 -4.06
N GLU A 29 2.37 0.25 -5.39
CA GLU A 29 3.56 0.08 -6.22
C GLU A 29 4.62 1.12 -5.86
N VAL A 30 4.21 2.39 -5.80
CA VAL A 30 5.08 3.50 -5.40
C VAL A 30 5.64 3.28 -4.00
N VAL A 31 4.83 2.81 -3.05
CA VAL A 31 5.27 2.55 -1.67
C VAL A 31 6.32 1.45 -1.63
N VAL A 32 6.08 0.32 -2.32
CA VAL A 32 7.02 -0.81 -2.38
C VAL A 32 8.35 -0.38 -3.01
N GLU A 33 8.31 0.32 -4.14
CA GLU A 33 9.52 0.82 -4.81
C GLU A 33 10.31 1.79 -3.91
N ARG A 34 9.62 2.76 -3.31
CA ARG A 34 10.26 3.78 -2.47
C ARG A 34 10.82 3.18 -1.19
N ALA A 35 10.08 2.32 -0.51
CA ALA A 35 10.54 1.65 0.70
C ALA A 35 11.80 0.83 0.39
N ARG A 36 11.76 -0.03 -0.63
CA ARG A 36 12.91 -0.86 -1.01
C ARG A 36 14.10 -0.02 -1.43
N TRP A 37 13.90 1.07 -2.17
CA TRP A 37 14.98 1.99 -2.53
C TRP A 37 15.60 2.68 -1.30
N MET A 38 14.77 3.21 -0.40
CA MET A 38 15.22 3.89 0.81
C MET A 38 16.00 2.97 1.75
N PHE A 39 15.55 1.72 1.90
CA PHE A 39 16.14 0.78 2.85
C PHE A 39 17.26 -0.08 2.27
N LYS A 40 17.30 -0.37 0.94
CA LYS A 40 18.46 -1.02 0.30
C LYS A 40 19.75 -0.20 0.40
N MET A 41 19.65 1.12 0.55
CA MET A 41 20.81 1.99 0.80
C MET A 41 21.41 1.79 2.21
N LYS A 42 20.73 1.04 3.09
CA LYS A 42 21.20 0.72 4.44
C LYS A 42 21.50 -0.79 4.49
N GLU A 43 22.79 -1.14 4.45
CA GLU A 43 23.29 -2.55 4.48
C GLU A 43 22.76 -3.40 5.66
N THR A 44 22.18 -2.78 6.69
CA THR A 44 21.75 -3.44 7.93
C THR A 44 20.23 -3.54 8.11
N CYS A 45 19.42 -3.07 7.15
CA CYS A 45 17.98 -3.11 7.32
C CYS A 45 17.42 -4.50 6.99
N ASP A 46 16.82 -5.14 8.00
CA ASP A 46 16.10 -6.41 7.85
C ASP A 46 14.90 -6.23 6.91
N ASP A 47 14.68 -7.21 6.02
CA ASP A 47 13.51 -7.28 5.13
C ASP A 47 12.21 -7.10 5.94
N TYR A 48 12.16 -7.56 7.20
CA TYR A 48 11.01 -7.40 8.08
C TYR A 48 10.66 -5.92 8.36
N ILE A 49 11.65 -5.04 8.51
CA ILE A 49 11.41 -3.61 8.76
C ILE A 49 10.85 -2.95 7.50
N ILE A 50 11.33 -3.36 6.32
CA ILE A 50 10.84 -2.87 5.04
C ILE A 50 9.39 -3.30 4.83
N GLU A 51 9.07 -4.57 5.09
CA GLU A 51 7.71 -5.10 5.01
C GLU A 51 6.76 -4.40 5.99
N TYR A 52 7.17 -4.23 7.25
CA TYR A 52 6.40 -3.49 8.25
C TYR A 52 6.12 -2.06 7.79
N TYR A 53 7.12 -1.37 7.25
CA TYR A 53 6.95 -0.01 6.73
C TYR A 53 5.93 0.05 5.58
N ILE A 54 6.03 -0.88 4.62
CA ILE A 54 5.09 -0.96 3.49
C ILE A 54 3.66 -1.19 4.00
N VAL A 55 3.46 -2.17 4.89
CA VAL A 55 2.15 -2.52 5.45
C VAL A 55 1.54 -1.34 6.21
N GLU A 56 2.32 -0.64 7.04
CA GLU A 56 1.80 0.47 7.84
C GLU A 56 1.45 1.71 7.00
N ILE A 57 2.20 1.98 5.92
CA ILE A 57 1.86 3.07 4.99
C ILE A 57 0.57 2.74 4.23
N MET A 58 0.41 1.50 3.78
CA MET A 58 -0.84 1.06 3.15
C MET A 58 -2.01 1.14 4.13
N ARG A 59 -1.83 0.64 5.36
CA ARG A 59 -2.85 0.75 6.41
C ARG A 59 -3.31 2.19 6.60
N PHE A 60 -2.36 3.11 6.69
CA PHE A 60 -2.64 4.53 6.86
C PHE A 60 -3.42 5.09 5.67
N PHE A 61 -3.05 4.72 4.44
CA PHE A 61 -3.76 5.11 3.22
C PHE A 61 -5.22 4.64 3.21
N PHE A 62 -5.48 3.39 3.58
CA PHE A 62 -6.84 2.86 3.69
C PHE A 62 -7.63 3.44 4.88
N GLY A 63 -6.99 4.16 5.80
CA GLY A 63 -7.63 4.69 7.00
C GLY A 63 -8.11 3.61 7.98
N PHE A 64 -7.62 2.38 7.84
CA PHE A 64 -8.07 1.26 8.66
C PHE A 64 -7.39 1.25 10.03
N SER A 65 -8.14 0.81 11.04
CA SER A 65 -7.53 0.42 12.31
C SER A 65 -6.62 -0.80 12.08
N PRO A 66 -5.57 -0.99 12.89
CA PRO A 66 -4.64 -2.11 12.73
C PRO A 66 -5.33 -3.45 12.58
N ILE A 67 -6.24 -3.79 13.50
CA ILE A 67 -6.92 -5.10 13.52
C ILE A 67 -7.70 -5.34 12.21
N LEU A 68 -8.41 -4.32 11.72
CA LEU A 68 -9.19 -4.45 10.49
C LEU A 68 -8.29 -4.60 9.26
N PHE A 69 -7.18 -3.86 9.21
CA PHE A 69 -6.26 -3.96 8.09
C PHE A 69 -5.52 -5.29 8.04
N TYR A 70 -5.06 -5.81 9.17
CA TYR A 70 -4.41 -7.13 9.19
C TYR A 70 -5.38 -8.26 8.83
N ALA A 71 -6.66 -8.16 9.24
CA ALA A 71 -7.69 -9.10 8.82
C ALA A 71 -7.95 -9.00 7.31
N PHE A 72 -8.09 -7.77 6.79
CA PHE A 72 -8.24 -7.51 5.36
C PHE A 72 -7.06 -8.05 4.55
N LEU A 73 -5.82 -7.76 4.94
CA LEU A 73 -4.62 -8.21 4.24
C LEU A 73 -4.44 -9.73 4.26
N ARG A 74 -4.89 -10.40 5.33
CA ARG A 74 -4.91 -11.86 5.41
C ARG A 74 -5.86 -12.46 4.38
N ASP A 75 -7.03 -11.85 4.21
CA ASP A 75 -8.10 -12.41 3.38
C ASP A 75 -7.99 -11.94 1.90
N HIS A 76 -7.34 -10.80 1.62
CA HIS A 76 -7.08 -10.25 0.29
C HIS A 76 -5.67 -10.60 -0.24
N MET A 77 -5.55 -11.79 -0.84
CA MET A 77 -4.27 -12.28 -1.40
C MET A 77 -3.72 -11.39 -2.51
N GLU A 78 -4.56 -10.77 -3.34
CA GLU A 78 -4.12 -9.92 -4.46
C GLU A 78 -3.27 -8.75 -3.99
N LEU A 79 -3.73 -8.01 -2.97
CA LEU A 79 -2.96 -6.91 -2.39
C LEU A 79 -1.68 -7.43 -1.73
N ARG A 80 -1.74 -8.59 -1.06
CA ARG A 80 -0.59 -9.20 -0.39
C ARG A 80 0.52 -9.55 -1.38
N ASP A 81 0.14 -10.14 -2.51
CA ASP A 81 1.04 -10.51 -3.59
C ASP A 81 1.62 -9.25 -4.26
N PHE A 82 0.79 -8.23 -4.46
CA PHE A 82 1.21 -6.96 -5.03
C PHE A 82 2.25 -6.24 -4.15
N LEU A 83 2.06 -6.27 -2.83
CA LEU A 83 3.01 -5.73 -1.86
C LEU A 83 4.30 -6.55 -1.75
N ASN A 84 4.34 -7.76 -2.34
CA ASN A 84 5.50 -8.64 -2.39
C ASN A 84 6.10 -8.89 -1.00
N LEU A 85 5.21 -9.23 -0.06
CA LEU A 85 5.55 -9.56 1.33
C LEU A 85 6.05 -11.01 1.41
N LYS A 86 7.23 -11.24 2.00
CA LYS A 86 7.84 -12.56 2.11
C LYS A 86 7.45 -13.30 3.39
N GLY A 87 6.98 -12.58 4.42
CA GLY A 87 6.79 -13.11 5.77
C GLY A 87 5.35 -13.45 6.21
N ALA A 88 4.37 -13.48 5.32
CA ALA A 88 2.95 -13.67 5.68
C ALA A 88 2.39 -15.06 5.35
#